data_AF-A0A7J3W5B1-F1
#
_entry.id   AF-A0A7J3W5B1-F1
#
_cell.length_a   1.000
_cell.length_b   1.000
_cell.length_c   1.000
_cell.angle_alpha   90.00
_cell.angle_beta   90.00
_cell.angle_gamma   90.00
#
_symmetry.space_group_name_H-M   'P 1'
#
loop_
_entity.id
_entity.type
_entity.pdbx_description
1 polymer ?
#
loop_
_entity_poly.entity_id
_entity_poly.type
_entity_poly.pdbx_seq_one_letter_code
_entity_poly.pdbx_strand_id
1 'polypeptide(L)'
;MNENEYKSIGNVESWFFKQIEEADLVLIYNKSVKNGNIVEGYVGINTSMDIGYALGKGKEVILVYPPLDDGIKGLYSIGLVKVMKEEEIIDFLRKKIKSYSVASYQ
;
A
#
# COMPACT_ATOMS: atom_id res chain seq x y z
N MET A 1 -20.71 2.54 22.20
CA MET A 1 -19.48 1.72 22.30
C MET A 1 -18.93 1.78 23.70
N ASN A 2 -18.37 0.69 24.20
CA ASN A 2 -17.71 0.61 25.51
C ASN A 2 -16.19 0.77 25.39
N GLU A 3 -15.50 0.98 26.50
CA GLU A 3 -14.05 1.21 26.55
C GLU A 3 -13.24 0.06 25.91
N ASN A 4 -13.68 -1.18 26.06
CA ASN A 4 -13.00 -2.34 25.50
C ASN A 4 -13.10 -2.37 23.96
N GLU A 5 -14.21 -1.91 23.40
CA GLU A 5 -14.37 -1.78 21.94
C GLU A 5 -13.43 -0.71 21.37
N TYR A 6 -13.27 0.43 22.04
CA TYR A 6 -12.31 1.46 21.63
C TYR A 6 -10.86 0.96 21.71
N LYS A 7 -10.49 0.24 22.79
CA LYS A 7 -9.16 -0.38 22.92
C LYS A 7 -8.90 -1.40 21.83
N SER A 8 -9.90 -2.22 21.50
CA SER A 8 -9.80 -3.21 20.43
C SER A 8 -9.53 -2.55 19.07
N ILE A 9 -10.29 -1.51 18.73
CA ILE A 9 -10.08 -0.74 17.49
C ILE A 9 -8.67 -0.13 17.46
N GLY A 10 -8.25 0.52 18.55
CA GLY A 10 -6.91 1.11 18.65
C GLY A 10 -5.79 0.08 18.47
N ASN A 11 -5.95 -1.13 18.99
CA ASN A 11 -4.97 -2.21 18.84
C ASN A 11 -4.89 -2.71 17.39
N VAL A 12 -6.02 -2.84 16.70
CA VAL A 12 -6.05 -3.28 15.30
C VAL A 12 -5.36 -2.25 14.40
N GLU A 13 -5.71 -0.97 14.52
CA GLU A 13 -5.09 0.11 13.74
C GLU A 13 -3.57 0.20 14.00
N SER A 14 -3.16 0.14 15.28
CA SER A 14 -1.74 0.17 15.65
C SER A 14 -0.96 -1.03 15.09
N TRP A 15 -1.59 -2.20 15.06
CA TRP A 15 -0.98 -3.41 14.50
C TRP A 15 -0.77 -3.33 12.98
N PHE A 16 -1.69 -2.70 12.24
CA PHE A 16 -1.51 -2.44 10.80
C PHE A 16 -0.36 -1.46 10.54
N PHE A 17 -0.31 -0.34 11.25
CA PHE A 17 0.77 0.64 11.08
C PHE A 17 2.14 0.08 11.43
N LYS A 18 2.24 -0.79 12.43
CA LYS A 18 3.49 -1.47 12.75
C LYS A 18 3.99 -2.35 11.59
N GLN A 19 3.09 -3.08 10.92
CA GLN A 19 3.47 -3.88 9.75
C GLN A 19 3.97 -3.02 8.60
N ILE A 20 3.34 -1.86 8.35
CA ILE A 20 3.80 -0.91 7.31
C ILE A 20 5.21 -0.38 7.66
N GLU A 21 5.45 -0.09 8.94
CA GLU A 21 6.75 0.41 9.41
C GLU A 21 7.87 -0.62 9.25
N GLU A 22 7.58 -1.90 9.49
CA GLU A 22 8.55 -2.99 9.36
C GLU A 22 8.75 -3.45 7.91
N ALA A 23 7.80 -3.18 7.00
CA ALA A 23 7.88 -3.59 5.60
C ALA A 23 8.94 -2.79 4.80
N ASP A 24 9.52 -3.43 3.77
CA ASP A 24 10.40 -2.77 2.79
C ASP A 24 9.62 -1.92 1.77
N LEU A 25 8.37 -2.29 1.49
CA LEU A 25 7.46 -1.64 0.56
C LEU A 25 6.01 -2.02 0.87
N VAL A 26 5.08 -1.22 0.37
CA VAL A 26 3.64 -1.48 0.46
C VAL A 26 3.08 -1.69 -0.94
N LEU A 27 2.52 -2.88 -1.18
CA LEU A 27 1.81 -3.21 -2.41
C LEU A 27 0.31 -3.23 -2.14
N ILE A 28 -0.47 -2.49 -2.93
CA ILE A 28 -1.92 -2.36 -2.75
C ILE A 28 -2.64 -2.85 -4.00
N TYR A 29 -3.41 -3.92 -3.83
CA TYR A 29 -4.37 -4.39 -4.83
C TYR A 29 -5.64 -3.53 -4.79
N ASN A 30 -5.58 -2.34 -5.37
CA ASN A 30 -6.64 -1.34 -5.33
C ASN A 30 -7.78 -1.68 -6.30
N LYS A 31 -8.62 -2.63 -5.88
CA LYS A 31 -9.81 -3.11 -6.57
C LYS A 31 -10.92 -3.35 -5.57
N SER A 32 -12.16 -3.05 -5.94
CA SER A 32 -13.33 -3.27 -5.07
C SER A 32 -14.52 -3.78 -5.86
N VAL A 33 -15.48 -4.41 -5.18
CA VAL A 33 -16.76 -4.80 -5.76
C VAL A 33 -17.82 -3.81 -5.27
N LYS A 34 -18.41 -3.05 -6.19
CA LYS A 34 -19.51 -2.11 -5.91
C LYS A 34 -20.73 -2.49 -6.72
N ASN A 35 -21.83 -2.80 -6.05
CA ASN A 35 -23.11 -3.16 -6.67
C ASN A 35 -22.96 -4.30 -7.72
N GLY A 36 -22.16 -5.32 -7.41
CA GLY A 36 -21.90 -6.46 -8.31
C GLY A 36 -20.88 -6.20 -9.42
N ASN A 37 -20.36 -4.98 -9.57
CA ASN A 37 -19.35 -4.64 -10.56
C ASN A 37 -17.97 -4.51 -9.94
N ILE A 38 -16.96 -4.95 -10.68
CA ILE A 38 -15.56 -4.73 -10.33
C ILE A 38 -15.20 -3.28 -10.65
N VAL A 39 -14.65 -2.57 -9.68
CA VAL A 39 -14.09 -1.23 -9.82
C VAL A 39 -12.60 -1.31 -9.54
N GLU A 40 -11.81 -1.32 -10.62
CA GLU A 40 -10.35 -1.22 -10.57
C GLU A 40 -9.94 0.23 -10.29
N GLY A 41 -8.84 0.42 -9.57
CA GLY A 41 -8.37 1.75 -9.19
C GLY A 41 -8.99 2.32 -7.92
N TYR A 42 -9.94 1.60 -7.31
CA TYR A 42 -10.62 2.08 -6.11
C TYR A 42 -9.70 2.03 -4.88
N VAL A 43 -9.56 3.19 -4.23
CA VAL A 43 -8.87 3.33 -2.94
C VAL A 43 -9.89 3.84 -1.93
N GLY A 44 -10.10 3.08 -0.85
CA GLY A 44 -10.96 3.50 0.25
C GLY A 44 -10.24 4.46 1.21
N ILE A 45 -10.98 5.07 2.14
CA ILE A 45 -10.40 6.01 3.10
C ILE A 45 -9.34 5.38 3.99
N ASN A 46 -9.55 4.14 4.45
CA ASN A 46 -8.57 3.42 5.27
C ASN A 46 -7.28 3.16 4.48
N THR A 47 -7.41 2.63 3.27
CA THR A 47 -6.25 2.41 2.38
C THR A 47 -5.54 3.72 2.03
N SER A 48 -6.26 4.84 1.93
CA SER A 48 -5.65 6.16 1.72
C SER A 48 -4.81 6.60 2.93
N MET A 49 -5.28 6.31 4.15
CA MET A 49 -4.49 6.53 5.38
C MET A 49 -3.24 5.63 5.40
N ASP A 50 -3.36 4.37 5.00
CA ASP A 50 -2.23 3.45 4.89
C ASP A 50 -1.17 3.97 3.90
N ILE A 51 -1.60 4.48 2.74
CA ILE A 51 -0.72 5.12 1.76
C ILE A 51 -0.01 6.31 2.38
N GLY A 52 -0.76 7.21 3.03
CA GLY A 52 -0.19 8.40 3.67
C GLY A 52 0.84 8.04 4.75
N TYR A 53 0.53 7.06 5.59
CA TYR A 53 1.43 6.57 6.62
C TYR A 53 2.69 5.92 6.04
N ALA A 54 2.54 5.06 5.03
CA ALA A 54 3.66 4.42 4.32
C ALA A 54 4.61 5.47 3.72
N LEU A 55 4.06 6.45 3.00
CA LEU A 55 4.85 7.55 2.43
C LEU A 55 5.54 8.38 3.52
N GLY A 56 4.84 8.68 4.61
CA GLY A 56 5.41 9.39 5.77
C GLY A 56 6.57 8.64 6.44
N LYS A 57 6.59 7.31 6.33
CA LYS A 57 7.69 6.43 6.77
C LYS A 57 8.75 6.19 5.69
N GLY A 58 8.68 6.89 4.56
CA GLY A 58 9.61 6.75 3.44
C GLY A 58 9.50 5.41 2.71
N LYS A 59 8.38 4.70 2.85
CA LYS A 59 8.16 3.40 2.20
C LYS A 59 7.74 3.61 0.75
N GLU A 60 8.22 2.72 -0.10
CA GLU A 60 7.78 2.66 -1.49
C GLU A 60 6.36 2.10 -1.57
N VAL A 61 5.46 2.81 -2.24
CA VAL A 61 4.05 2.42 -2.41
C VAL A 61 3.78 2.10 -3.87
N ILE A 62 3.24 0.90 -4.12
CA ILE A 62 2.88 0.40 -5.45
C ILE A 62 1.38 0.07 -5.47
N LEU A 63 0.66 0.64 -6.42
CA LEU A 63 -0.73 0.28 -6.74
C LEU A 63 -0.75 -0.64 -7.95
N VAL A 64 -1.67 -1.61 -7.96
CA VAL A 64 -1.84 -2.50 -9.12
C VAL A 64 -2.59 -1.82 -10.27
N TYR A 65 -3.52 -0.94 -9.93
CA TYR A 65 -4.34 -0.22 -10.90
C TYR A 65 -4.15 1.29 -10.77
N PRO A 66 -4.29 2.08 -11.85
CA PRO A 66 -4.31 3.53 -11.76
C PRO A 66 -5.40 4.01 -10.78
N PRO A 67 -5.08 4.92 -9.85
CA PRO A 67 -6.03 5.35 -8.82
C PRO A 67 -7.17 6.18 -9.41
N LEU A 68 -8.38 5.97 -8.88
CA LEU A 68 -9.55 6.81 -9.21
C LEU A 68 -9.69 8.03 -8.29
N ASP A 69 -9.17 7.93 -7.05
CA ASP A 69 -9.19 9.02 -6.07
C ASP A 69 -8.26 10.17 -6.49
N ASP A 70 -8.75 11.41 -6.45
CA ASP A 70 -8.01 12.57 -6.95
C ASP A 70 -6.79 12.93 -6.09
N GLY A 71 -6.84 12.67 -4.77
CA GLY A 71 -5.69 12.83 -3.88
C GLY A 71 -4.59 11.83 -4.24
N ILE A 72 -4.94 10.56 -4.42
CA ILE A 72 -3.98 9.51 -4.80
C ILE A 72 -3.46 9.71 -6.24
N LYS A 73 -4.30 10.17 -7.18
CA LYS A 73 -3.83 10.59 -8.52
C LYS A 73 -2.79 11.70 -8.43
N GLY A 74 -2.99 12.67 -7.52
CA GLY A 74 -2.00 13.71 -7.24
C GLY A 74 -0.65 13.11 -6.85
N LEU A 75 -0.65 12.20 -5.86
CA LEU A 75 0.57 11.51 -5.41
C LEU A 75 1.24 10.69 -6.51
N TYR A 76 0.46 10.00 -7.34
CA TYR A 76 0.95 9.27 -8.50
C TYR A 76 1.59 10.21 -9.53
N SER A 77 0.94 11.35 -9.84
CA SER A 77 1.41 12.30 -10.85
C SER A 77 2.78 12.92 -10.52
N ILE A 78 3.11 13.02 -9.23
CA ILE A 78 4.41 13.53 -8.76
C ILE A 78 5.41 12.42 -8.43
N GLY A 79 5.08 11.16 -8.72
CA GLY A 79 5.97 10.01 -8.56
C GLY A 79 6.15 9.50 -7.12
N LEU A 80 5.34 9.97 -6.16
CA LEU A 80 5.38 9.44 -4.78
C LEU A 80 4.76 8.05 -4.68
N VAL A 81 3.77 7.76 -5.53
CA VAL A 81 3.14 6.45 -5.65
C VAL A 81 3.42 5.90 -7.05
N LYS A 82 3.69 4.60 -7.15
CA LYS A 82 3.89 3.90 -8.43
C LYS A 82 2.65 3.10 -8.80
N VAL A 83 2.42 2.94 -10.10
CA VAL A 83 1.44 1.99 -10.62
C VAL A 83 2.20 0.95 -11.43
N MET A 84 1.96 -0.33 -11.14
CA MET A 84 2.57 -1.45 -11.85
C MET A 84 1.53 -2.55 -12.02
N LYS A 85 1.45 -3.14 -13.21
CA LYS A 85 0.60 -4.31 -13.44
C LYS A 85 1.14 -5.52 -12.70
N GLU A 86 0.30 -6.53 -12.47
CA GLU A 86 0.67 -7.74 -11.73
C GLU A 86 1.94 -8.41 -12.29
N GLU A 87 2.09 -8.46 -13.61
CA GLU A 87 3.25 -9.07 -14.26
C GLU A 87 4.54 -8.27 -14.00
N GLU A 88 4.45 -6.94 -14.03
CA GLU A 88 5.57 -6.02 -13.77
C GLU A 88 6.02 -6.09 -12.32
N ILE A 89 5.07 -6.29 -11.39
CA ILE A 89 5.33 -6.44 -9.95
C ILE A 89 6.18 -7.68 -9.69
N ILE A 90 5.88 -8.82 -10.33
CA ILE A 90 6.64 -10.05 -10.13
C ILE A 90 8.11 -9.85 -10.52
N ASP A 91 8.36 -9.24 -11.67
CA ASP A 91 9.71 -8.98 -12.14
C ASP A 91 10.44 -7.94 -11.27
N PHE A 92 9.72 -6.91 -10.81
CA PHE A 92 10.23 -5.93 -9.87
C PHE A 92 10.67 -6.58 -8.55
N LEU A 93 9.81 -7.40 -7.94
CA LEU A 93 10.09 -8.09 -6.68
C LEU A 93 11.26 -9.06 -6.83
N ARG A 94 11.33 -9.81 -7.93
CA ARG A 94 12.46 -10.71 -8.22
C ARG A 94 13.79 -9.97 -8.28
N LYS A 95 13.82 -8.79 -8.92
CA LYS A 95 15.03 -7.95 -9.00
C LYS A 95 15.42 -7.42 -7.62
N LYS A 96 14.45 -6.95 -6.84
CA LYS A 96 14.68 -6.41 -5.49
C LYS A 96 15.23 -7.48 -4.53
N ILE A 97 14.67 -8.69 -4.55
CA ILE A 97 15.17 -9.83 -3.77
C ILE A 97 16.60 -10.20 -4.16
N LYS A 98 16.91 -10.26 -5.47
CA LYS A 98 18.28 -10.52 -5.92
C LYS A 98 19.25 -9.45 -5.42
N SER A 99 18.90 -8.16 -5.47
CA SER A 99 19.78 -7.11 -4.93
C SER A 99 20.04 -7.28 -3.43
N TYR A 100 19.05 -7.69 -2.64
CA TYR A 100 19.26 -7.96 -1.22
C TYR A 100 20.18 -9.16 -0.98
N SER A 101 20.03 -10.22 -1.76
CA SER A 101 20.91 -11.39 -1.65
C SER A 101 22.36 -11.11 -2.03
N VAL A 102 22.65 -10.06 -2.80
CA VAL A 102 24.02 -9.68 -3.16
C VAL A 102 24.62 -8.74 -2.12
N ALA A 103 23.81 -7.85 -1.54
CA ALA A 103 24.23 -6.93 -0.49
C ALA A 103 24.56 -7.63 0.85
N SER A 104 24.00 -8.81 1.11
CA SER A 104 24.25 -9.58 2.33
C SER A 104 25.55 -10.40 2.35
N TYR A 105 26.35 -10.36 1.27
CA TYR A 105 27.65 -11.03 1.16
C TYR A 105 28.83 -10.05 1.04
N GLN A 106 28.60 -8.76 1.32
CA GLN A 106 29.64 -7.73 1.45
C GLN A 106 29.66 -7.19 2.88
#